data_AF-X1A3J7-F1
#
_entry.id   AF-X1A3J7-F1
#
_cell.length_a   1.000
_cell.length_b   1.000
_cell.length_c   1.000
_cell.angle_alpha   90.00
_cell.angle_beta   90.00
_cell.angle_gamma   90.00
#
_symmetry.space_group_name_H-M   'P 1'
#
loop_
_entity.id
_entity.type
_entity.pdbx_description
1 polymer ?
#
loop_
_entity_poly.entity_id
_entity_poly.type
_entity_poly.pdbx_seq_one_letter_code
_entity_poly.pdbx_strand_id
1 'polypeptide(L)'
;MRFITISVSSAPLSINFLVSKASVNDGLLDVCLFKKENFINYFRYFLGAIFKIHTQFPDVEYFQTDKFYVESEKPLLVEVDGDVWGELPTTFSILKQGLRVLL
;
A
#
# COMPACT_ATOMS: atom_id res chain seq x y z
N MET A 1 -9.46 -1.01 -16.34
CA MET A 1 -10.18 -1.75 -15.30
C MET A 1 -11.02 -0.69 -14.65
N ARG A 2 -10.84 -0.14 -13.45
CA ARG A 2 -9.58 0.29 -12.81
C ARG A 2 -9.16 -0.56 -11.60
N PHE A 3 -8.13 -1.40 -11.75
CA PHE A 3 -7.46 -2.03 -10.61
C PHE A 3 -6.51 -1.02 -9.95
N ILE A 4 -6.83 -0.69 -8.71
CA ILE A 4 -6.00 0.12 -7.83
C ILE A 4 -5.35 -0.86 -6.86
N THR A 5 -4.05 -1.11 -7.02
CA THR A 5 -3.29 -1.87 -6.02
C THR A 5 -2.85 -0.88 -4.95
N ILE A 6 -3.40 -1.02 -3.75
CA ILE A 6 -2.98 -0.27 -2.57
C ILE A 6 -2.12 -1.20 -1.73
N SER A 7 -0.84 -0.86 -1.59
CA SER A 7 0.01 -1.50 -0.60
C SER A 7 0.02 -0.63 0.65
N VAL A 8 -0.38 -1.23 1.79
CA VAL A 8 -0.32 -0.62 3.13
C VAL A 8 0.73 -1.38 3.93
N SER A 9 1.64 -0.68 4.59
CA SER A 9 2.65 -1.32 5.44
C SER A 9 3.04 -0.42 6.61
N SER A 10 3.23 -1.04 7.78
CA SER A 10 3.85 -0.45 8.96
C SER A 10 5.05 -1.33 9.34
N ALA A 11 6.23 -1.07 8.78
CA ALA A 11 7.33 -2.04 8.84
C ALA A 11 8.32 -1.77 10.00
N PRO A 12 8.55 -2.72 10.94
CA PRO A 12 9.70 -2.67 11.84
C PRO A 12 10.95 -3.25 11.20
N LEU A 13 10.83 -4.25 10.33
CA LEU A 13 11.95 -4.91 9.65
C LEU A 13 11.41 -5.66 8.41
N SER A 14 12.14 -5.55 7.29
CA SER A 14 12.19 -6.53 6.17
C SER A 14 11.45 -6.27 4.83
N ILE A 15 10.79 -5.13 4.57
CA ILE A 15 10.31 -4.80 3.19
C ILE A 15 10.66 -3.36 2.76
N ASN A 16 11.95 -3.02 2.78
CA ASN A 16 12.49 -1.68 2.46
C ASN A 16 12.38 -1.25 0.97
N PHE A 17 11.70 -2.02 0.12
CA PHE A 17 11.65 -1.77 -1.33
C PHE A 17 10.42 -0.95 -1.76
N LEU A 18 9.29 -1.08 -1.05
CA LEU A 18 8.04 -0.43 -1.43
C LEU A 18 7.77 0.87 -0.67
N VAL A 19 8.37 1.03 0.52
CA VAL A 19 8.02 2.09 1.46
C VAL A 19 9.28 2.81 1.89
N SER A 20 9.42 4.07 1.46
CA SER A 20 10.64 4.86 1.71
C SER A 20 10.58 5.63 3.03
N LYS A 21 9.40 5.80 3.62
CA LYS A 21 9.16 6.61 4.82
C LYS A 21 8.48 5.88 5.98
N ALA A 22 8.27 4.57 5.88
CA ALA A 22 7.59 3.81 6.93
C ALA A 22 8.34 3.88 8.26
N SER A 23 7.60 4.23 9.31
CA SER A 23 8.01 4.10 10.69
C SER A 23 6.92 3.38 11.47
N VAL A 24 7.28 2.40 12.29
CA VAL A 24 6.31 1.65 13.12
C VAL A 24 5.65 2.54 14.17
N ASN A 25 6.34 3.61 14.56
CA ASN A 25 6.01 4.39 15.74
C ASN A 25 5.42 5.76 15.40
N ASP A 26 5.28 6.11 14.12
CA ASP A 26 4.71 7.41 13.71
C ASP A 26 3.18 7.41 13.73
N GLY A 27 2.56 6.23 13.76
CA GLY A 27 1.11 6.09 13.72
C GLY A 27 0.53 6.52 12.38
N LEU A 28 1.25 6.30 11.28
CA LEU A 28 0.82 6.55 9.91
C LEU A 28 0.87 5.25 9.09
N LEU A 29 0.04 5.21 8.05
CA LEU A 29 0.06 4.22 6.98
C LEU A 29 0.69 4.85 5.76
N ASP A 30 1.65 4.17 5.15
CA ASP A 30 2.10 4.51 3.80
C ASP A 30 1.17 3.89 2.77
N VAL A 31 0.66 4.72 1.87
CA VAL A 31 -0.27 4.35 0.80
C VAL A 31 0.40 4.60 -0.54
N CYS A 32 0.52 3.54 -1.34
CA CYS A 32 1.04 3.61 -2.70
C CYS A 32 -0.06 3.23 -3.70
N LEU A 33 -0.38 4.13 -4.62
CA LEU A 33 -1.45 3.99 -5.62
C LEU A 33 -0.85 3.92 -7.03
N PHE A 34 -1.05 2.79 -7.70
CA PHE A 34 -0.66 2.57 -9.09
C PHE A 34 -1.85 2.82 -10.03
N LYS A 35 -1.70 3.73 -11.01
CA LYS A 35 -2.84 4.20 -11.84
C LYS A 35 -3.04 3.48 -13.17
N LYS A 36 -2.05 2.72 -13.67
CA LYS A 36 -2.14 2.05 -14.98
C LYS A 36 -2.21 0.53 -14.84
N GLU A 37 -2.96 -0.06 -15.77
CA GLU A 37 -3.40 -1.45 -15.65
C GLU A 37 -3.08 -2.26 -16.92
N ASN A 38 -1.80 -2.43 -17.18
CA ASN A 38 -1.37 -3.41 -18.18
C ASN A 38 -0.13 -4.13 -17.67
N PHE A 39 0.10 -5.33 -18.22
CA PHE A 39 1.19 -6.21 -17.78
C PHE A 39 2.56 -5.51 -17.83
N ILE A 40 2.78 -4.67 -18.85
CA ILE A 40 4.01 -3.88 -19.01
C ILE A 40 4.17 -2.89 -17.84
N ASN A 41 3.10 -2.21 -17.44
CA ASN A 41 3.12 -1.29 -16.31
C ASN A 41 3.32 -2.04 -14.99
N TYR A 42 2.68 -3.19 -14.78
CA TYR A 42 2.93 -4.03 -13.61
C TYR A 42 4.41 -4.43 -13.50
N PHE A 43 5.00 -4.91 -14.60
CA PHE A 43 6.42 -5.26 -14.62
C PHE A 43 7.31 -4.03 -14.37
N ARG A 44 6.98 -2.87 -14.95
CA ARG A 44 7.68 -1.61 -14.68
C ARG A 44 7.56 -1.18 -13.22
N TYR A 45 6.39 -1.30 -12.60
CA TYR A 45 6.18 -0.97 -11.19
C TYR A 45 6.98 -1.91 -10.28
N PHE A 46 6.97 -3.21 -10.59
CA PHE A 46 7.74 -4.22 -9.88
C PHE A 46 9.25 -3.93 -9.93
N LEU A 47 9.80 -3.66 -11.12
CA LEU A 47 11.19 -3.24 -11.26
C LEU A 47 11.46 -1.90 -10.53
N GLY A 48 10.56 -0.94 -10.68
CA GLY A 48 10.64 0.35 -10.00
C GLY A 48 10.71 0.21 -8.47
N ALA A 49 9.97 -0.74 -7.90
CA ALA A 49 10.01 -1.06 -6.47
C ALA A 49 11.34 -1.70 -6.06
N ILE A 50 11.85 -2.66 -6.84
CA ILE A 50 13.18 -3.27 -6.60
C ILE A 50 14.27 -2.20 -6.59
N PHE A 51 14.21 -1.25 -7.52
CA PHE A 51 15.16 -0.13 -7.62
C PHE A 51 14.79 1.09 -6.76
N LYS A 52 13.70 1.04 -5.99
CA LYS A 52 13.18 2.13 -5.14
C LYS A 52 12.93 3.47 -5.87
N ILE A 53 12.60 3.41 -7.16
CA ILE A 53 12.28 4.57 -8.00
C ILE A 53 10.79 4.63 -8.38
N HIS A 54 9.97 3.67 -7.93
CA HIS A 54 8.55 3.60 -8.28
C HIS A 54 7.78 4.86 -7.90
N THR A 55 8.13 5.51 -6.78
CA THR A 55 7.50 6.77 -6.35
C THR A 55 7.86 7.97 -7.23
N GLN A 56 8.85 7.85 -8.13
CA GLN A 56 9.20 8.88 -9.11
C GLN A 56 8.38 8.77 -10.39
N PHE A 57 7.64 7.67 -10.57
CA PHE A 57 6.81 7.50 -11.75
C PHE A 57 5.60 8.44 -11.69
N PRO A 58 5.27 9.17 -12.78
CA PRO A 58 4.19 10.16 -12.79
C PRO A 58 2.80 9.54 -12.62
N ASP A 59 2.70 8.22 -12.73
CA ASP A 59 1.48 7.44 -12.59
C ASP A 59 1.45 6.59 -11.32
N VAL A 60 2.30 6.94 -10.35
CA VAL A 60 2.32 6.43 -8.98
C VAL A 60 2.06 7.60 -8.04
N GLU A 61 1.08 7.45 -7.14
CA GLU A 61 0.89 8.37 -6.02
C GLU A 61 1.34 7.69 -4.73
N TYR A 62 2.09 8.42 -3.90
CA TYR A 62 2.56 7.94 -2.60
C TYR A 62 2.28 9.01 -1.55
N PHE A 63 1.61 8.62 -0.47
CA PHE A 63 1.30 9.51 0.64
C PHE A 63 1.19 8.75 1.96
N GLN A 64 1.25 9.48 3.07
CA GLN A 64 1.06 8.96 4.42
C GLN A 64 -0.25 9.47 5.00
N THR A 65 -1.02 8.60 5.65
CA THR A 65 -2.28 8.95 6.33
C THR A 65 -2.54 8.01 7.50
N ASP A 66 -3.30 8.40 8.50
CA ASP A 66 -3.74 7.50 9.59
C ASP A 66 -5.07 6.78 9.26
N LYS A 67 -5.81 7.26 8.25
CA LYS A 67 -7.07 6.68 7.78
C LYS A 67 -7.34 6.99 6.31
N PHE A 68 -7.92 6.03 5.60
CA PHE A 68 -8.44 6.24 4.25
C PHE A 68 -9.59 5.29 3.92
N TYR A 69 -10.39 5.67 2.91
CA TYR A 69 -11.51 4.90 2.41
C TYR A 69 -11.29 4.59 0.93
N VAL A 70 -11.62 3.36 0.53
CA VAL A 70 -11.46 2.88 -0.85
C VAL A 70 -12.78 2.34 -1.33
N GLU A 71 -13.17 2.75 -2.54
CA GLU A 71 -14.33 2.23 -3.25
C GLU A 71 -14.03 2.03 -4.72
N SER A 72 -14.85 1.24 -5.38
CA SER A 72 -14.76 0.93 -6.80
C SER A 72 -16.15 0.69 -7.35
N GLU A 73 -16.38 1.06 -8.61
CA GLU A 73 -17.63 0.75 -9.33
C GLU A 73 -17.84 -0.75 -9.52
N LYS A 74 -16.74 -1.53 -9.52
CA LYS A 74 -16.75 -2.99 -9.66
C LYS A 74 -16.32 -3.65 -8.36
N PRO A 75 -16.86 -4.85 -8.05
CA PRO A 75 -16.36 -5.69 -6.97
C PRO A 75 -14.86 -5.94 -7.16
N LEU A 76 -14.06 -5.52 -6.19
CA LEU A 76 -12.63 -5.77 -6.14
C LEU A 76 -12.30 -6.41 -4.80
N LEU A 77 -11.53 -7.49 -4.84
CA LEU A 77 -11.06 -8.17 -3.65
C LEU A 77 -10.06 -7.29 -2.90
N VAL A 78 -10.13 -7.37 -1.58
CA VAL A 78 -9.19 -6.79 -0.65
C VAL A 78 -8.33 -7.90 -0.08
N GLU A 79 -7.02 -7.79 -0.28
CA GLU A 79 -6.02 -8.69 0.29
C GLU A 79 -5.32 -8.02 1.48
N VAL A 80 -5.18 -8.74 2.58
CA VAL A 80 -4.47 -8.30 3.80
C VAL A 80 -3.47 -9.39 4.16
N ASP A 81 -2.19 -9.05 4.21
CA ASP A 81 -1.07 -9.96 4.55
C ASP A 81 -1.04 -11.29 3.77
N GLY A 82 -1.53 -11.27 2.52
CA GLY A 82 -1.55 -12.43 1.61
C GLY A 82 -2.86 -13.23 1.63
N ASP A 83 -3.80 -12.89 2.52
CA ASP A 83 -5.12 -13.51 2.60
C ASP A 83 -6.21 -12.59 2.03
N VAL A 84 -7.20 -13.18 1.35
CA VAL A 84 -8.40 -12.44 0.91
C VAL A 84 -9.27 -12.16 2.13
N TRP A 85 -9.47 -10.88 2.44
CA TRP A 85 -10.27 -10.45 3.59
C TRP A 85 -11.73 -10.15 3.22
N GLY A 86 -11.97 -9.61 2.02
CA GLY A 86 -13.31 -9.21 1.59
C GLY A 86 -13.30 -8.47 0.26
N GLU A 87 -14.31 -7.62 0.03
CA GLU A 87 -14.44 -6.81 -1.18
C GLU A 87 -14.59 -5.33 -0.82
N LEU A 88 -14.30 -4.45 -1.77
CA LEU A 88 -14.61 -3.01 -1.65
C LEU A 88 -16.13 -2.76 -1.61
N PRO A 89 -16.60 -1.71 -0.91
CA PRO A 89 -15.82 -0.64 -0.28
C PRO A 89 -15.29 -0.97 1.12
N THR A 90 -14.09 -0.48 1.44
CA THR A 90 -13.40 -0.74 2.72
C THR A 90 -12.73 0.51 3.27
N THR A 91 -12.78 0.68 4.59
CA THR A 91 -12.03 1.72 5.33
C THR A 91 -10.83 1.09 6.01
N PHE A 92 -9.67 1.71 5.84
CA PHE A 92 -8.43 1.34 6.51
C PHE A 92 -8.03 2.42 7.51
N SER A 93 -7.58 2.02 8.69
CA SER A 93 -7.11 2.94 9.71
C SER A 93 -6.06 2.29 10.60
N ILE A 94 -5.10 3.06 11.07
CA ILE A 94 -4.09 2.58 12.01
C ILE A 94 -4.58 2.66 13.46
N LEU A 95 -4.41 1.56 14.19
CA LEU A 95 -4.55 1.58 15.64
C LEU A 95 -3.20 2.00 16.26
N LYS A 96 -3.09 3.28 16.64
CA LYS A 96 -1.87 3.80 17.27
C LYS A 96 -1.60 3.02 18.56
N GLN A 97 -0.37 2.51 18.70
CA GLN A 97 0.06 1.69 19.84
C GLN A 97 -0.80 0.43 20.06
N GLY A 98 -1.35 -0.15 18.98
CA GLY A 98 -2.21 -1.34 19.06
C GLY A 98 -1.52 -2.59 19.63
N LEU A 99 -0.18 -2.64 19.59
CA LEU A 99 0.63 -3.66 20.25
C LEU A 99 1.82 -3.02 20.98
N ARG A 100 2.10 -3.55 22.17
CA ARG A 100 3.36 -3.33 22.88
C ARG A 100 4.31 -4.47 22.54
N VAL A 101 5.34 -4.19 21.75
CA VAL A 101 6.42 -5.14 21.49
C VAL A 101 7.36 -5.13 22.68
N LEU A 102 7.59 -6.30 23.28
CA LEU A 102 8.63 -6.51 24.27
C LEU A 102 9.88 -6.96 23.52
N LEU A 103 10.99 -6.21 23.68
CA LEU A 103 12.30 -6.55 23.16
C LEU A 103 13.07 -7.40 24.18
#